data_AF-B0E349-F1
#
_entry.id   AF-B0E349-F1
#
_cell.length_a   1.000
_cell.length_b   1.000
_cell.length_c   1.000
_cell.angle_alpha   90.00
_cell.angle_beta   90.00
_cell.angle_gamma   90.00
#
_symmetry.space_group_name_H-M   'P 1'
#
loop_
_entity.id
_entity.type
_entity.pdbx_description
1 polymer ?
#
loop_
_entity_poly.entity_id
_entity_poly.type
_entity_poly.pdbx_seq_one_letter_code
_entity_poly.pdbx_strand_id
1 'polypeptide(L)'
;MAIAGPAAAALASLKPDQVTFLQSLEKAELHAHLNGSIPIAVIQQLGKEYVNSPSSTHGDAIYATIERLIYGSELETIDDFFSVFPIIYHLTSTPESLACATRGVPNAFLDGDHPQCNYLELRTGPRERLNT
;
A
#
# COMPACT_ATOMS: atom_id res chain seq x y z
N MET A 1 8.26 7.08 -6.52
CA MET A 1 9.19 6.38 -5.59
C MET A 1 10.32 5.82 -6.43
N ALA A 2 11.58 6.04 -6.04
CA ALA A 2 12.72 5.50 -6.77
C ALA A 2 13.07 4.11 -6.20
N ILE A 3 13.14 3.10 -7.06
CA ILE A 3 13.65 1.77 -6.68
C ILE A 3 15.13 1.95 -6.34
N ALA A 4 15.61 1.35 -5.25
CA ALA A 4 16.98 1.50 -4.75
C ALA A 4 17.65 0.14 -4.47
N GLY A 5 18.96 0.17 -4.21
CA GLY A 5 19.73 -1.00 -3.75
C GLY A 5 19.74 -2.17 -4.75
N PRO A 6 19.72 -3.42 -4.26
CA PRO A 6 19.74 -4.62 -5.11
C PRO A 6 18.61 -4.67 -6.13
N ALA A 7 17.42 -4.18 -5.79
CA ALA A 7 16.28 -4.14 -6.71
C ALA A 7 16.53 -3.16 -7.88
N ALA A 8 17.14 -2.00 -7.61
CA ALA A 8 17.52 -1.06 -8.66
C ALA A 8 18.59 -1.63 -9.58
N ALA A 9 19.61 -2.30 -9.00
CA ALA A 9 20.65 -2.97 -9.76
C ALA A 9 20.08 -4.10 -10.65
N ALA A 10 19.15 -4.89 -10.11
CA ALA A 10 18.46 -5.93 -10.87
C ALA A 10 17.67 -5.35 -12.04
N LEU A 11 16.86 -4.30 -11.80
CA LEU A 11 16.12 -3.63 -12.87
C LEU A 11 17.06 -3.03 -13.92
N ALA A 12 18.15 -2.38 -13.51
CA ALA A 12 19.14 -1.80 -14.42
C ALA A 12 19.93 -2.85 -15.23
N SER A 13 19.98 -4.10 -14.77
CA SER A 13 20.62 -5.20 -15.51
C SER A 13 19.77 -5.74 -16.66
N LEU A 14 18.48 -5.40 -16.72
CA LEU A 14 17.55 -5.83 -17.76
C LEU A 14 17.62 -4.91 -18.99
N LYS A 15 17.55 -5.52 -20.16
CA LYS A 15 17.33 -4.80 -21.42
C LYS A 15 15.87 -4.32 -21.53
N PRO A 16 15.58 -3.27 -22.32
CA PRO A 16 14.21 -2.76 -22.47
C PRO A 16 13.19 -3.80 -22.93
N ASP A 17 13.56 -4.69 -23.85
CA ASP A 17 12.73 -5.79 -24.34
C ASP A 17 12.40 -6.83 -23.25
N GLN A 18 13.34 -7.08 -22.34
CA GLN A 18 13.11 -7.95 -21.18
C GLN A 18 12.12 -7.32 -20.19
N VAL A 19 12.22 -6.01 -19.96
CA VAL A 19 11.26 -5.27 -19.12
C VAL A 19 9.86 -5.33 -19.74
N THR A 20 9.74 -5.03 -21.03
CA THR A 20 8.46 -5.11 -21.76
C THR A 20 7.88 -6.53 -21.71
N PHE A 21 8.71 -7.56 -21.89
CA PHE A 21 8.28 -8.95 -21.76
C PHE A 21 7.68 -9.22 -20.37
N LEU A 22 8.38 -8.88 -19.29
CA LEU A 22 7.88 -9.08 -17.91
C LEU A 22 6.58 -8.33 -17.64
N GLN A 23 6.45 -7.11 -18.16
CA GLN A 23 5.22 -6.31 -18.04
C GLN A 23 4.05 -6.95 -18.80
N SER A 24 4.31 -7.49 -20.00
CA SER A 24 3.28 -8.12 -20.84
C SER A 24 2.77 -9.48 -20.34
N LEU A 25 3.43 -10.11 -19.37
CA LEU A 25 2.99 -11.41 -18.84
C LEU A 25 1.60 -11.29 -18.21
N GLU A 26 0.70 -12.21 -18.56
CA GLU A 26 -0.57 -12.36 -17.87
C GLU A 26 -0.33 -13.00 -16.51
N LYS A 27 -0.40 -12.18 -15.45
CA LYS A 27 -0.02 -12.58 -14.08
C LYS A 27 -1.27 -12.78 -13.23
N ALA A 28 -1.24 -13.77 -12.35
CA ALA A 28 -2.20 -13.93 -11.26
C ALA A 28 -1.48 -13.65 -9.94
N GLU A 29 -2.03 -12.73 -9.14
CA GLU A 29 -1.52 -12.37 -7.81
C GLU A 29 -2.38 -13.04 -6.74
N LEU A 30 -1.79 -13.95 -5.97
CA LEU A 30 -2.51 -14.76 -4.98
C LEU A 30 -2.12 -14.41 -3.53
N HIS A 31 -1.16 -13.50 -3.33
CA HIS A 31 -0.68 -13.13 -2.01
C HIS A 31 -0.45 -11.62 -1.90
N ALA A 32 -1.51 -10.86 -2.11
CA ALA A 32 -1.56 -9.45 -1.74
C ALA A 32 -2.38 -9.27 -0.44
N HIS A 33 -1.94 -8.35 0.42
CA HIS A 33 -2.68 -7.98 1.63
C HIS A 33 -3.29 -6.60 1.43
N LEU A 34 -4.60 -6.43 1.63
CA LEU A 34 -5.27 -5.14 1.45
C LEU A 34 -4.54 -3.98 2.14
N ASN A 35 -4.27 -4.13 3.44
CA ASN A 35 -3.60 -3.09 4.24
C ASN A 35 -2.12 -2.87 3.85
N GLY A 36 -1.48 -3.88 3.25
CA GLY A 36 -0.08 -3.79 2.79
C GLY A 36 0.06 -3.26 1.36
N SER A 37 -1.05 -3.14 0.63
CA SER A 37 -1.06 -2.81 -0.81
C SER A 37 -1.73 -1.48 -1.12
N ILE A 38 -2.18 -0.72 -0.10
CA ILE A 38 -2.86 0.58 -0.30
C ILE A 38 -1.90 1.56 -1.00
N PRO A 39 -2.29 2.16 -2.14
CA PRO A 39 -1.45 3.15 -2.81
C PRO A 39 -1.17 4.36 -1.91
N ILE A 40 0.05 4.90 -1.97
CA ILE A 40 0.46 6.06 -1.15
C ILE A 40 -0.50 7.24 -1.29
N ALA A 41 -0.98 7.54 -2.50
CA ALA A 41 -1.93 8.62 -2.73
C ALA A 41 -3.27 8.40 -1.98
N VAL A 42 -3.72 7.14 -1.89
CA VAL A 42 -4.92 6.76 -1.13
C VAL A 42 -4.66 6.87 0.37
N ILE A 43 -3.48 6.45 0.86
CA ILE A 43 -3.09 6.64 2.27
C ILE A 43 -3.06 8.14 2.62
N GLN A 44 -2.50 8.99 1.75
CA GLN A 44 -2.48 10.44 1.94
C GLN A 44 -3.89 11.05 1.97
N GLN A 45 -4.80 10.57 1.12
CA GLN A 45 -6.20 10.98 1.14
C GLN A 45 -6.87 10.60 2.46
N LEU A 46 -6.79 9.32 2.85
CA LEU A 46 -7.36 8.81 4.10
C LEU A 46 -6.79 9.53 5.33
N GLY A 47 -5.49 9.85 5.31
CA GLY A 47 -4.84 10.63 6.37
C GLY A 47 -5.43 12.03 6.53
N LYS A 48 -5.66 12.75 5.42
CA LYS A 48 -6.31 14.07 5.44
C LYS A 48 -7.75 13.99 5.96
N GLU A 49 -8.51 13.01 5.50
CA GLU A 49 -9.89 12.78 5.96
C GLU A 49 -9.94 12.45 7.46
N TYR A 50 -9.03 11.61 7.95
CA TYR A 50 -8.92 11.28 9.36
C TYR A 50 -8.58 12.50 10.22
N VAL A 51 -7.57 13.29 9.85
CA VAL A 51 -7.13 14.46 10.63
C VAL A 51 -8.24 15.52 10.72
N ASN A 52 -9.05 15.67 9.67
CA ASN A 52 -10.19 16.59 9.64
C ASN A 52 -11.41 16.07 10.40
N SER A 53 -11.41 14.82 10.86
CA SER A 53 -12.49 14.26 11.67
C SER A 53 -12.47 14.83 13.09
N PRO A 54 -13.63 15.19 13.68
CA PRO A 54 -13.70 15.69 15.05
C PRO A 54 -13.30 14.67 16.13
N SER A 55 -13.18 13.38 15.77
CA SER A 55 -12.73 12.29 16.66
C SER A 55 -11.24 11.94 16.51
N SER A 56 -10.47 12.75 15.77
CA SER A 56 -9.07 12.44 15.47
C SER A 56 -8.19 12.55 16.73
N THR A 57 -7.40 11.51 16.98
CA THR A 57 -6.54 11.40 18.19
C THR A 57 -5.08 11.11 17.85
N HIS A 58 -4.73 11.01 16.56
CA HIS A 58 -3.44 10.49 16.08
C HIS A 58 -2.82 11.30 14.92
N GLY A 59 -3.12 12.61 14.82
CA GLY A 59 -2.72 13.44 13.67
C GLY A 59 -1.23 13.42 13.37
N ASP A 60 -0.38 13.69 14.35
CA ASP A 60 1.09 13.72 14.18
C ASP A 60 1.65 12.35 13.77
N ALA A 61 1.13 11.26 14.36
CA ALA A 61 1.55 9.90 14.06
C ALA A 61 1.15 9.48 12.63
N ILE A 62 0.03 9.99 12.11
CA ILE A 62 -0.39 9.79 10.71
C ILE A 62 0.57 10.48 9.75
N TYR A 63 0.91 11.74 10.01
CA TYR A 63 1.86 12.46 9.16
C TYR A 63 3.24 11.79 9.15
N ALA A 64 3.77 11.42 10.33
CA ALA A 64 5.03 10.70 10.44
C ALA A 64 5.00 9.35 9.70
N THR A 65 3.88 8.62 9.76
CA THR A 65 3.73 7.34 9.05
C THR A 65 3.71 7.54 7.53
N ILE A 66 2.98 8.54 7.04
CA ILE A 66 2.93 8.88 5.61
C ILE A 66 4.31 9.28 5.10
N GLU A 67 5.02 10.12 5.85
CA GLU A 67 6.38 10.54 5.52
C GLU A 67 7.32 9.33 5.42
N ARG A 68 7.29 8.45 6.42
CA ARG A 68 8.08 7.21 6.43
C ARG A 68 7.76 6.29 5.26
N LEU A 69 6.50 6.22 4.82
CA LEU A 69 6.11 5.43 3.65
C LEU A 69 6.56 6.06 2.32
N ILE A 70 6.63 7.39 2.23
CA ILE A 70 7.04 8.11 1.02
C ILE A 70 8.56 8.05 0.82
N TYR A 71 9.31 8.33 1.89
CA TYR A 71 10.76 8.46 1.84
C TYR A 71 11.49 7.15 2.15
N GLY A 72 10.75 6.14 2.62
CA GLY A 72 11.31 4.89 3.10
C GLY A 72 11.89 5.02 4.50
N SER A 73 12.14 3.87 5.11
CA SER A 73 12.90 3.72 6.35
C SER A 73 13.98 2.68 6.12
N GLU A 74 15.09 2.76 6.85
CA GLU A 74 16.00 1.63 6.94
C GLU A 74 15.26 0.47 7.62
N LEU A 75 15.20 -0.67 6.94
CA LEU A 75 14.63 -1.90 7.45
C LEU A 75 15.80 -2.86 7.68
N GLU A 76 16.08 -3.17 8.94
CA GLU A 76 17.10 -4.15 9.31
C GLU A 76 16.49 -5.55 9.43
N THR A 77 15.27 -5.61 9.94
CA THR A 77 14.49 -6.82 10.16
C THR A 77 13.13 -6.72 9.48
N ILE A 78 12.47 -7.87 9.30
CA ILE A 78 11.09 -7.90 8.80
C ILE A 78 10.12 -7.18 9.75
N ASP A 79 10.44 -7.13 11.05
CA ASP A 79 9.59 -6.53 12.08
C ASP A 79 9.51 -5.00 11.95
N ASP A 80 10.55 -4.35 11.41
CA ASP A 80 10.58 -2.91 11.21
C ASP A 80 9.45 -2.43 10.29
N PHE A 81 9.10 -3.25 9.30
CA PHE A 81 7.99 -3.01 8.38
C PHE A 81 6.64 -3.02 9.08
N PHE A 82 6.44 -3.86 10.10
CA PHE A 82 5.14 -3.98 10.76
C PHE A 82 4.78 -2.75 11.62
N SER A 83 5.74 -1.89 11.92
CA SER A 83 5.54 -0.70 12.76
C SER A 83 4.63 0.37 12.14
N VAL A 84 4.36 0.37 10.82
CA VAL A 84 3.39 1.30 10.19
C VAL A 84 1.95 0.84 10.33
N PHE A 85 1.73 -0.46 10.54
CA PHE A 85 0.41 -1.06 10.44
C PHE A 85 -0.60 -0.59 11.49
N PRO A 86 -0.24 -0.26 12.74
CA PRO A 86 -1.17 0.35 13.69
C PRO A 86 -1.91 1.56 13.10
N ILE A 87 -1.18 2.46 12.43
CA ILE A 87 -1.75 3.64 11.79
C ILE A 87 -2.56 3.26 10.55
N ILE A 88 -2.09 2.33 9.73
CA ILE A 88 -2.87 1.82 8.58
C ILE A 88 -4.22 1.26 9.04
N TYR A 89 -4.26 0.51 10.15
CA TYR A 89 -5.52 0.00 10.70
C TYR A 89 -6.45 1.12 11.18
N HIS A 90 -5.91 2.19 11.77
CA HIS A 90 -6.72 3.37 12.11
C HIS A 90 -7.32 4.03 10.86
N LEU A 91 -6.52 4.17 9.80
CA LEU A 91 -6.94 4.75 8.53
C LEU A 91 -7.95 3.89 7.77
N THR A 92 -8.11 2.61 8.10
CA THR A 92 -9.08 1.69 7.46
C THR A 92 -10.16 1.17 8.42
N SER A 93 -10.40 1.89 9.53
CA SER A 93 -11.28 1.45 10.62
C SER A 93 -12.77 1.79 10.46
N THR A 94 -13.14 2.55 9.41
CA THR A 94 -14.54 2.88 9.09
C THR A 94 -14.96 2.20 7.79
N PRO A 95 -16.27 1.90 7.61
CA PRO A 95 -16.75 1.34 6.34
C PRO A 95 -16.35 2.17 5.12
N GLU A 96 -16.40 3.50 5.22
CA GLU A 96 -16.09 4.43 4.14
C GLU A 96 -14.61 4.39 3.77
N SER A 97 -13.73 4.45 4.79
CA SER A 97 -12.29 4.42 4.61
C SER A 97 -11.80 3.06 4.12
N LEU A 98 -12.34 1.97 4.65
CA LEU A 98 -12.08 0.62 4.17
C LEU A 98 -12.53 0.44 2.72
N ALA A 99 -13.70 0.96 2.35
CA ALA A 99 -14.18 0.90 0.97
C ALA A 99 -13.29 1.72 0.02
N CYS A 100 -12.77 2.87 0.48
CA CYS A 100 -11.81 3.68 -0.28
C CYS A 100 -10.51 2.90 -0.53
N ALA A 101 -9.91 2.33 0.52
CA ALA A 101 -8.74 1.46 0.39
C ALA A 101 -8.99 0.25 -0.53
N THR A 102 -10.14 -0.40 -0.37
CA THR A 102 -10.52 -1.60 -1.14
C THR A 102 -10.74 -1.30 -2.63
N ARG A 103 -11.13 -0.07 -3.00
CA ARG A 103 -11.15 0.35 -4.41
C ARG A 103 -9.76 0.74 -4.93
N GLY A 104 -8.98 1.42 -4.09
CA GLY A 104 -7.65 1.88 -4.45
C GLY A 104 -6.68 0.73 -4.82
N VAL A 105 -6.73 -0.39 -4.08
CA VAL A 105 -5.81 -1.51 -4.31
C VAL A 105 -6.02 -2.19 -5.66
N PRO A 106 -7.23 -2.68 -6.03
CA PRO A 106 -7.47 -3.27 -7.35
C PRO A 106 -7.16 -2.32 -8.48
N ASN A 107 -7.53 -1.03 -8.37
CA ASN A 107 -7.21 -0.05 -9.41
C ASN A 107 -5.69 0.08 -9.65
N ALA A 108 -4.87 -0.04 -8.60
CA ALA A 108 -3.42 0.00 -8.75
C ALA A 108 -2.81 -1.29 -9.31
N PHE A 109 -3.49 -2.43 -9.17
CA PHE A 109 -3.02 -3.74 -9.62
C PHE A 109 -3.51 -4.10 -11.03
N LEU A 110 -4.74 -3.74 -11.36
CA LEU A 110 -5.48 -4.26 -12.51
C LEU A 110 -5.66 -3.21 -13.62
N ASP A 111 -5.58 -1.91 -13.30
CA ASP A 111 -5.78 -0.83 -14.27
C ASP A 111 -4.44 -0.24 -14.77
N GLY A 112 -4.54 0.62 -15.79
CA GLY A 112 -3.42 1.34 -16.40
C GLY A 112 -2.85 0.65 -17.64
N ASP A 113 -1.84 1.28 -18.25
CA ASP A 113 -1.24 0.79 -19.50
C ASP A 113 -0.42 -0.50 -19.30
N HIS A 114 0.06 -0.72 -18.07
CA HIS A 114 0.87 -1.87 -17.66
C HIS A 114 0.35 -2.42 -16.33
N PRO A 115 -0.77 -3.16 -16.32
CA PRO A 115 -1.31 -3.74 -15.11
C PRO A 115 -0.30 -4.70 -14.46
N GLN A 116 -0.30 -4.74 -13.13
CA GLN A 116 0.57 -5.62 -12.36
C GLN A 116 0.11 -7.08 -12.43
N CYS A 117 -1.19 -7.32 -12.63
CA CYS A 117 -1.78 -8.64 -12.82
C CYS A 117 -3.14 -8.54 -13.54
N ASN A 118 -3.67 -9.68 -13.97
CA ASN A 118 -4.98 -9.82 -14.59
C ASN A 118 -6.02 -10.43 -13.63
N TYR A 119 -5.54 -11.04 -12.55
CA TYR A 119 -6.34 -11.66 -11.51
C TYR A 119 -5.69 -11.42 -10.15
N LEU A 120 -6.49 -11.07 -9.15
CA LEU A 120 -6.03 -10.72 -7.81
C LEU A 120 -6.91 -11.40 -6.75
N GLU A 121 -6.31 -12.27 -5.94
CA GLU A 121 -6.89 -12.73 -4.67
C GLU A 121 -6.35 -11.87 -3.52
N LEU A 122 -7.17 -10.91 -3.10
CA LEU A 122 -6.78 -9.98 -2.05
C LEU A 122 -7.11 -10.53 -0.66
N ARG A 123 -6.08 -10.61 0.20
CA ARG A 123 -6.19 -11.11 1.57
C ARG A 123 -6.51 -9.97 2.53
N THR A 124 -7.37 -10.25 3.49
CA THR A 124 -7.68 -9.33 4.60
C THR A 124 -7.44 -10.05 5.92
N GLY A 125 -7.09 -9.28 6.96
CA GLY A 125 -7.05 -9.75 8.34
C GLY A 125 -8.18 -9.07 9.11
N PRO A 126 -9.37 -9.68 9.25
CA PRO A 126 -10.48 -9.09 9.98
C PRO A 126 -10.06 -8.77 11.41
N ARG A 127 -10.38 -7.56 11.86
CA ARG A 127 -10.24 -7.17 13.27
C ARG A 127 -11.61 -6.90 13.84
N GLU A 128 -11.83 -7.35 15.07
CA GLU A 128 -13.07 -7.09 15.78
C GLU A 128 -13.25 -5.57 15.93
N ARG A 129 -14.41 -5.07 15.52
CA ARG A 129 -14.79 -3.70 15.82
C ARG A 129 -15.33 -3.73 17.25
N LEU A 130 -14.54 -3.27 18.21
CA LEU A 130 -15.07 -3.04 19.56
C LEU A 130 -16.22 -2.04 19.42
N ASN A 131 -17.45 -2.49 19.71
CA ASN A 131 -18.63 -1.64 19.72
C ASN A 131 -18.46 -0.61 20.84
N THR A 132 -18.00 0.59 20.52
CA THR A 132 -18.04 1.77 21.39
C THR A 132 -19.28 2.59 21.10
#